data_AF-A0A2L0HG52-F1
#
_entry.id   AF-A0A2L0HG52-F1
#
_cell.length_a   1.000
_cell.length_b   1.000
_cell.length_c   1.000
_cell.angle_alpha   90.00
_cell.angle_beta   90.00
_cell.angle_gamma   90.00
#
_symmetry.space_group_name_H-M   'P 1'
#
loop_
_entity.id
_entity.type
_entity.pdbx_description
1 polymer ?
#
loop_
_entity_poly.entity_id
_entity_poly.type
_entity_poly.pdbx_seq_one_letter_code
_entity_poly.pdbx_strand_id
1 'polypeptide(L)'
;MSKRLDYNQIAPAGVKALGNVYGYVMQSSLPAVLVDLVYLRISQINNCAYCLDMHTRDLLKKGQTIEKIALVQAWPEAGNLFDERERAALAWAETVTRVAETGVPDKAYEAARAFFDERELVDLTIAIALMNSYNRMAISFRNTPLAAIDK
;
A
#
# COMPACT_ATOMS: atom_id res chain seq x y z
N MET A 1 -5.58 13.30 18.19
CA MET A 1 -6.11 14.17 17.12
C MET A 1 -7.59 13.90 16.96
N SER A 2 -8.43 14.92 16.77
CA SER A 2 -9.85 14.71 16.45
C SER A 2 -10.08 14.47 14.95
N LYS A 3 -11.00 13.57 14.63
CA LYS A 3 -11.50 13.33 13.26
C LYS A 3 -12.09 14.63 12.71
N ARG A 4 -11.77 14.99 11.47
CA ARG A 4 -12.27 16.23 10.84
C ARG A 4 -13.66 16.04 10.24
N LEU A 5 -13.87 14.95 9.50
CA LEU A 5 -15.16 14.60 8.91
C LEU A 5 -15.24 13.09 8.63
N ASP A 6 -16.46 12.59 8.48
CA ASP A 6 -16.70 11.21 8.06
C ASP A 6 -17.06 11.14 6.57
N TYR A 7 -16.04 10.96 5.72
CA TYR A 7 -16.24 10.90 4.28
C TYR A 7 -17.04 9.65 3.84
N ASN A 8 -17.12 8.60 4.68
CA ASN A 8 -17.95 7.44 4.40
C ASN A 8 -19.44 7.79 4.49
N GLN A 9 -19.81 8.66 5.43
CA GLN A 9 -21.20 9.12 5.58
C GLN A 9 -21.54 10.23 4.58
N ILE A 10 -20.59 11.13 4.29
CA ILE A 10 -20.83 12.29 3.44
C ILE A 10 -20.87 11.92 1.95
N ALA A 11 -19.98 11.03 1.50
CA ALA A 11 -19.86 10.65 0.09
C ALA A 11 -19.82 9.11 -0.10
N PRO A 12 -20.85 8.37 0.35
CA PRO A 12 -20.84 6.91 0.37
C PRO A 12 -20.65 6.29 -1.02
N ALA A 13 -21.23 6.90 -2.07
CA ALA A 13 -21.06 6.44 -3.44
C ALA A 13 -19.61 6.56 -3.93
N GLY A 14 -18.92 7.65 -3.56
CA GLY A 14 -17.50 7.86 -3.89
C GLY A 14 -16.59 6.87 -3.17
N VAL A 15 -16.85 6.60 -1.89
CA VAL A 15 -16.12 5.57 -1.13
C VAL A 15 -16.37 4.18 -1.71
N LYS A 16 -17.62 3.87 -2.08
CA LYS A 16 -17.96 2.60 -2.73
C LYS A 16 -17.21 2.40 -4.04
N ALA A 17 -17.01 3.46 -4.83
CA ALA A 17 -16.22 3.38 -6.06
C ALA A 17 -14.76 2.95 -5.77
N LEU A 18 -14.11 3.54 -4.76
CA LEU A 18 -12.78 3.09 -4.32
C LEU A 18 -12.80 1.65 -3.81
N GLY A 19 -13.84 1.26 -3.06
CA GLY A 19 -14.04 -0.11 -2.59
C GLY A 19 -14.21 -1.12 -3.72
N ASN A 20 -14.82 -0.75 -4.85
CA ASN A 20 -14.88 -1.61 -6.03
C ASN A 20 -13.51 -1.82 -6.67
N VAL A 21 -12.65 -0.78 -6.70
CA VAL A 21 -11.26 -0.91 -7.15
C VAL A 21 -10.48 -1.85 -6.21
N TYR A 22 -10.68 -1.73 -4.89
CA TYR A 22 -10.11 -2.67 -3.92
C TYR A 22 -10.57 -4.10 -4.19
N GLY A 23 -11.88 -4.31 -4.39
CA GLY A 23 -12.47 -5.60 -4.71
C GLY A 23 -11.90 -6.22 -5.99
N TYR A 24 -11.59 -5.40 -7.00
CA TYR A 24 -10.89 -5.82 -8.21
C TYR A 24 -9.45 -6.27 -7.89
N VAL A 25 -8.67 -5.49 -7.14
CA VAL A 25 -7.28 -5.84 -6.78
C VAL A 25 -7.25 -7.17 -6.00
N MET A 26 -8.20 -7.40 -5.10
CA MET A 26 -8.30 -8.66 -4.35
C MET A 26 -8.71 -9.88 -5.19
N GLN A 27 -9.22 -9.67 -6.40
CA GLN A 27 -9.54 -10.72 -7.37
C GLN A 27 -8.45 -10.88 -8.44
N SER A 28 -7.40 -10.05 -8.42
CA SER A 28 -6.25 -10.19 -9.33
C SER A 28 -5.40 -11.42 -8.98
N SER A 29 -4.42 -11.73 -9.84
CA SER A 29 -3.44 -12.78 -9.57
C SER A 29 -2.36 -12.40 -8.55
N LEU A 30 -2.35 -11.15 -8.07
CA LEU A 30 -1.36 -10.69 -7.10
C LEU A 30 -1.54 -11.40 -5.75
N PRO A 31 -0.47 -11.93 -5.14
CA PRO A 31 -0.55 -12.50 -3.80
C PRO A 31 -1.05 -11.47 -2.78
N ALA A 32 -2.03 -11.84 -1.95
CA ALA A 32 -2.61 -10.92 -0.97
C ALA A 32 -1.58 -10.32 0.00
N VAL A 33 -0.57 -11.11 0.40
CA VAL A 33 0.54 -10.63 1.24
C VAL A 33 1.37 -9.57 0.52
N LEU A 34 1.66 -9.75 -0.78
CA LEU A 34 2.40 -8.79 -1.58
C LEU A 34 1.67 -7.44 -1.65
N VAL A 35 0.35 -7.47 -1.87
CA VAL A 35 -0.49 -6.26 -1.91
C VAL A 35 -0.43 -5.52 -0.58
N ASP A 36 -0.54 -6.22 0.55
CA ASP A 36 -0.47 -5.59 1.87
C ASP A 36 0.92 -5.05 2.23
N LEU A 37 2.00 -5.71 1.80
CA LEU A 37 3.36 -5.19 1.95
C LEU A 37 3.55 -3.88 1.18
N VAL A 38 3.05 -3.83 -0.05
CA VAL A 38 3.02 -2.61 -0.88
C VAL A 38 2.18 -1.53 -0.20
N TYR A 39 1.00 -1.87 0.30
CA TYR A 39 0.12 -0.93 0.99
C TYR A 39 0.73 -0.35 2.26
N LEU A 40 1.40 -1.19 3.05
CA LEU A 40 2.15 -0.78 4.22
C LEU A 40 3.28 0.18 3.82
N ARG A 41 4.08 -0.16 2.80
CA ARG A 41 5.21 0.67 2.37
C ARG A 41 4.76 2.04 1.86
N ILE A 42 3.73 2.10 1.02
CA ILE A 42 3.14 3.35 0.54
C ILE A 42 2.65 4.20 1.71
N SER A 43 2.00 3.57 2.69
CA SER A 43 1.50 4.25 3.88
C SER A 43 2.62 4.77 4.79
N GLN A 44 3.78 4.11 4.83
CA GLN A 44 4.98 4.62 5.50
C GLN A 44 5.53 5.85 4.78
N ILE A 45 5.59 5.85 3.45
CA ILE A 45 6.08 7.00 2.65
C ILE A 45 5.16 8.21 2.86
N ASN A 46 3.85 7.99 2.85
CA ASN A 46 2.85 9.05 2.98
C ASN A 46 2.51 9.42 4.44
N ASN A 47 3.11 8.77 5.44
CA ASN A 47 2.83 8.96 6.87
C ASN A 47 1.33 8.80 7.25
N CYS A 48 0.62 7.84 6.65
CA CYS A 48 -0.78 7.56 7.01
C CYS A 48 -0.87 6.64 8.25
N ALA A 49 -0.90 7.20 9.47
CA ALA A 49 -0.99 6.39 10.70
C ALA A 49 -2.18 5.41 10.74
N TYR A 50 -3.35 5.82 10.22
CA TYR A 50 -4.53 4.96 10.14
C TYR A 50 -4.28 3.72 9.26
N CYS A 51 -3.66 3.95 8.11
CA CYS A 51 -3.37 2.91 7.13
C CYS A 51 -2.24 2.00 7.62
N LEU A 52 -1.23 2.55 8.31
CA LEU A 52 -0.16 1.79 8.94
C LEU A 52 -0.70 0.76 9.94
N ASP A 53 -1.59 1.18 10.84
CA ASP A 53 -2.21 0.29 11.83
C ASP A 53 -3.05 -0.81 11.15
N MET A 54 -3.86 -0.44 10.16
CA MET A 54 -4.68 -1.39 9.40
C MET A 54 -3.85 -2.47 8.71
N HIS A 55 -2.88 -2.08 7.86
CA HIS A 55 -2.11 -3.05 7.08
C HIS A 55 -1.13 -3.85 7.95
N THR A 56 -0.63 -3.28 9.06
CA THR A 56 0.14 -4.04 10.05
C THR A 56 -0.70 -5.16 10.65
N ARG A 57 -1.93 -4.87 11.08
CA ARG A 57 -2.84 -5.89 11.63
C ARG A 57 -3.21 -6.94 10.59
N ASP A 58 -3.44 -6.54 9.35
CA ASP A 58 -3.81 -7.48 8.29
C ASP A 58 -2.65 -8.39 7.88
N LEU A 59 -1.41 -7.90 7.86
CA LEU A 59 -0.21 -8.73 7.66
C LEU A 59 0.00 -9.73 8.81
N LEU A 60 -0.22 -9.31 10.06
CA LEU A 60 -0.16 -10.20 11.22
C LEU A 60 -1.22 -11.32 11.12
N LYS A 61 -2.45 -10.99 10.73
CA LYS A 61 -3.52 -11.99 10.50
C LYS A 61 -3.17 -12.96 9.36
N LYS A 62 -2.38 -12.51 8.38
CA LYS A 62 -1.86 -13.33 7.27
C LYS A 62 -0.57 -14.09 7.62
N GLY A 63 -0.20 -14.15 8.91
CA GLY A 63 0.92 -14.95 9.40
C GLY A 63 2.30 -14.37 9.12
N GLN A 64 2.40 -13.08 8.75
CA GLN A 64 3.70 -12.42 8.58
C GLN A 64 4.33 -12.09 9.93
N THR A 65 5.65 -12.21 10.02
CA THR A 65 6.37 -11.95 11.27
C THR A 65 6.52 -10.45 11.55
N ILE A 66 6.71 -10.10 12.82
CA ILE A 66 6.93 -8.72 13.24
C ILE A 66 8.20 -8.16 12.60
N GLU A 67 9.25 -8.97 12.48
CA GLU A 67 10.54 -8.59 11.88
C GLU A 67 10.34 -8.16 10.42
N LYS A 68 9.61 -8.94 9.62
CA LYS A 68 9.33 -8.60 8.22
C LYS A 68 8.54 -7.30 8.12
N ILE A 69 7.46 -7.17 8.90
CA ILE A 69 6.61 -5.97 8.92
C ILE A 69 7.41 -4.72 9.33
N ALA A 70 8.19 -4.80 10.40
CA ALA A 70 8.98 -3.69 10.91
C ALA A 70 10.07 -3.24 9.93
N LEU A 71 10.64 -4.18 9.17
CA LEU A 71 11.72 -3.92 8.22
C LEU A 71 11.24 -3.55 6.81
N VAL A 72 9.93 -3.51 6.52
CA VAL A 72 9.42 -3.07 5.21
C VAL A 72 9.96 -1.70 4.80
N GLN A 73 10.10 -0.75 5.73
CA GLN A 73 10.64 0.58 5.40
C GLN A 73 12.13 0.57 5.00
N ALA A 74 12.85 -0.48 5.39
CA ALA A 74 14.27 -0.70 5.16
C ALA A 74 14.50 -1.99 4.34
N TRP A 75 13.53 -2.38 3.52
CA TRP A 75 13.54 -3.60 2.73
C TRP A 75 14.82 -3.82 1.89
N PRO A 76 15.52 -2.80 1.36
CA PRO A 76 16.75 -3.04 0.58
C PRO A 76 17.86 -3.70 1.41
N GLU A 77 17.91 -3.40 2.71
CA GLU A 77 18.94 -3.84 3.67
C GLU A 77 18.51 -5.08 4.48
N ALA A 78 17.28 -5.56 4.31
CA ALA A 78 16.66 -6.58 5.14
C ALA A 78 17.04 -8.04 4.73
N GLY A 79 18.13 -8.21 3.99
CA GLY A 79 18.64 -9.51 3.54
C GLY A 79 17.58 -10.35 2.83
N ASN A 80 17.40 -11.59 3.28
CA ASN A 80 16.50 -12.58 2.66
C ASN A 80 15.07 -12.53 3.20
N LEU A 81 14.69 -11.49 3.96
CA LEU A 81 13.30 -11.36 4.45
C LEU A 81 12.31 -11.02 3.34
N PHE A 82 12.80 -10.48 2.22
CA PHE A 82 12.01 -10.16 1.04
C PHE A 82 12.56 -10.91 -0.18
N ASP A 83 11.69 -11.65 -0.87
CA ASP A 83 12.07 -12.28 -2.14
C ASP A 83 12.23 -11.25 -3.26
N GLU A 84 12.77 -11.67 -4.41
CA GLU A 84 13.05 -10.75 -5.52
C GLU A 84 11.78 -10.09 -6.09
N ARG A 85 10.65 -10.80 -6.08
CA ARG A 85 9.37 -10.30 -6.59
C ARG A 85 8.76 -9.28 -5.62
N GLU A 86 8.86 -9.52 -4.31
CA GLU A 86 8.52 -8.55 -3.27
C GLU A 86 9.39 -7.29 -3.37
N ARG A 87 10.71 -7.45 -3.53
CA ARG A 87 11.65 -6.32 -3.70
C ARG A 87 11.32 -5.51 -4.95
N ALA A 88 11.00 -6.16 -6.08
CA ALA A 88 10.56 -5.49 -7.30
C ALA A 88 9.25 -4.71 -7.10
N ALA A 89 8.27 -5.29 -6.41
CA ALA A 89 7.01 -4.61 -6.10
C ALA A 89 7.20 -3.40 -5.17
N LEU A 90 8.02 -3.55 -4.13
CA LEU A 90 8.33 -2.46 -3.19
C LEU A 90 9.06 -1.32 -3.91
N ALA A 91 10.08 -1.62 -4.72
CA ALA A 91 10.79 -0.62 -5.51
C ALA A 91 9.86 0.11 -6.50
N TRP A 92 8.98 -0.62 -7.19
CA TRP A 92 7.98 -0.03 -8.07
C TRP A 92 7.00 0.86 -7.30
N ALA A 93 6.51 0.40 -6.15
CA ALA A 93 5.61 1.14 -5.28
C ALA A 93 6.24 2.44 -4.77
N GLU A 94 7.52 2.42 -4.36
CA GLU A 94 8.25 3.62 -3.95
C GLU A 94 8.37 4.63 -5.09
N THR A 95 8.70 4.14 -6.29
CA THR A 95 8.91 4.96 -7.49
C THR A 95 7.61 5.65 -7.90
N VAL A 96 6.52 4.87 -8.03
CA VAL A 96 5.21 5.37 -8.48
C VAL A 96 4.54 6.24 -7.41
N THR A 97 4.71 5.93 -6.13
CA THR A 97 4.19 6.78 -5.04
C THR A 97 4.79 8.19 -5.08
N ARG A 98 6.08 8.30 -5.44
CA ARG A 98 6.81 9.55 -5.60
C ARG A 98 6.88 10.01 -7.06
N VAL A 99 5.87 9.71 -7.88
CA VAL A 99 5.86 10.02 -9.33
C VAL A 99 6.24 11.47 -9.67
N ALA A 100 5.86 12.44 -8.84
CA ALA A 100 6.22 13.85 -9.04
C ALA A 100 7.73 14.13 -8.90
N GLU A 101 8.46 13.31 -8.15
CA GLU A 101 9.90 13.41 -7.93
C GLU A 101 10.67 12.48 -8.88
N THR A 102 10.15 11.28 -9.12
CA THR A 102 10.86 10.23 -9.85
C THR A 102 10.65 10.29 -11.36
N GLY A 103 9.48 10.78 -11.81
CA GLY A 103 9.07 10.71 -13.22
C GLY A 103 8.88 9.28 -13.75
N VAL A 104 8.97 8.25 -12.89
CA VAL A 104 8.88 6.82 -13.23
C VAL A 104 9.79 6.45 -14.41
N PRO A 105 11.13 6.43 -14.20
CA PRO A 105 12.09 6.22 -15.29
C PRO A 105 12.01 4.79 -15.87
N ASP A 106 12.36 4.64 -17.15
CA ASP A 106 12.31 3.36 -17.87
C ASP A 106 13.03 2.23 -17.13
N LYS A 107 14.18 2.51 -16.52
CA LYS A 107 14.93 1.54 -15.72
C LYS A 107 14.11 0.94 -14.57
N ALA A 108 13.25 1.73 -13.92
CA ALA A 108 12.38 1.24 -12.84
C ALA A 108 11.24 0.38 -13.41
N TYR A 109 10.70 0.77 -14.56
CA TYR A 109 9.70 -0.03 -15.29
C TYR A 109 10.27 -1.39 -15.72
N GLU A 110 11.43 -1.40 -16.37
CA GLU A 110 12.12 -2.62 -16.82
C GLU A 110 12.44 -3.56 -15.65
N ALA A 111 12.93 -3.00 -14.53
CA ALA A 111 13.19 -3.76 -13.31
C ALA A 111 11.92 -4.42 -12.74
N ALA A 112 10.78 -3.72 -12.75
CA ALA A 112 9.51 -4.31 -12.34
C ALA A 112 9.02 -5.37 -13.34
N ARG A 113 9.12 -5.09 -14.65
CA ARG A 113 8.73 -6.01 -15.72
C ARG A 113 9.51 -7.33 -15.73
N ALA A 114 10.72 -7.36 -15.19
CA ALA A 114 11.45 -8.61 -15.04
C ALA A 114 10.74 -9.63 -14.13
N PHE A 115 9.86 -9.20 -13.23
CA PHE A 115 9.18 -10.05 -12.23
C PHE A 115 7.66 -10.11 -12.36
N PHE A 116 7.05 -9.18 -13.08
CA PHE A 116 5.61 -9.06 -13.27
C PHE A 116 5.29 -9.02 -14.75
N ASP A 117 4.34 -9.83 -15.22
CA ASP A 117 3.82 -9.68 -16.57
C ASP A 117 3.05 -8.35 -16.74
N GLU A 118 2.61 -8.04 -17.96
CA GLU A 118 1.92 -6.78 -18.25
C GLU A 118 0.64 -6.61 -17.43
N ARG A 119 -0.12 -7.69 -17.24
CA ARG A 119 -1.37 -7.68 -16.50
C ARG A 119 -1.10 -7.46 -15.01
N GLU A 120 -0.15 -8.22 -14.46
CA GLU A 120 0.25 -8.11 -13.06
C GLU A 120 0.83 -6.73 -12.73
N LEU A 121 1.63 -6.15 -13.62
CA LEU A 121 2.19 -4.82 -13.40
C LEU A 121 1.11 -3.73 -13.45
N VAL A 122 0.12 -3.86 -14.34
CA VAL A 122 -1.06 -2.98 -14.36
C VAL A 122 -1.85 -3.13 -13.05
N ASP A 123 -2.13 -4.35 -12.62
CA ASP A 123 -2.85 -4.63 -11.38
C ASP A 123 -2.10 -4.09 -10.15
N LEU A 124 -0.77 -4.23 -10.12
CA LEU A 124 0.09 -3.69 -9.07
C LEU A 124 0.05 -2.16 -9.06
N THR A 125 0.06 -1.53 -10.24
CA THR A 125 -0.02 -0.08 -10.38
C THR A 125 -1.38 0.46 -9.96
N ILE A 126 -2.47 -0.26 -10.25
CA ILE A 126 -3.82 0.05 -9.74
C ILE A 126 -3.84 -0.02 -8.21
N ALA A 127 -3.25 -1.06 -7.62
CA ALA A 127 -3.13 -1.18 -6.18
C ALA A 127 -2.34 0.01 -5.58
N ILE A 128 -1.20 0.38 -6.16
CA ILE A 128 -0.39 1.52 -5.72
C ILE A 128 -1.19 2.83 -5.77
N ALA A 129 -1.92 3.09 -6.86
CA ALA A 129 -2.74 4.29 -7.04
C ALA A 129 -3.92 4.33 -6.04
N LEU A 130 -4.55 3.19 -5.81
CA LEU A 130 -5.62 3.05 -4.82
C LEU A 130 -5.13 3.34 -3.41
N MET A 131 -3.98 2.79 -3.01
CA MET A 131 -3.42 3.05 -1.67
C MET A 131 -3.04 4.53 -1.50
N ASN A 132 -2.46 5.14 -2.52
CA ASN A 132 -2.18 6.56 -2.55
C ASN A 132 -3.44 7.42 -2.38
N SER A 133 -4.57 6.99 -2.97
CA SER A 133 -5.87 7.60 -2.78
C SER A 133 -6.36 7.45 -1.33
N TYR A 134 -6.30 6.24 -0.77
CA TYR A 134 -6.71 6.01 0.62
C TYR A 134 -5.87 6.79 1.65
N ASN A 135 -4.55 6.87 1.45
CA ASN A 135 -3.69 7.69 2.31
C ASN A 135 -4.12 9.16 2.28
N ARG A 136 -4.38 9.73 1.09
CA ARG A 136 -4.84 11.11 0.93
C ARG A 136 -6.15 11.35 1.68
N MET A 137 -7.11 10.44 1.56
CA MET A 137 -8.40 10.53 2.26
C MET A 137 -8.21 10.46 3.79
N ALA A 138 -7.53 9.43 4.28
CA ALA A 138 -7.36 9.19 5.71
C ALA A 138 -6.59 10.33 6.41
N ILE A 139 -5.53 10.85 5.77
CA ILE A 139 -4.73 11.97 6.30
C ILE A 139 -5.55 13.26 6.28
N SER A 140 -6.19 13.58 5.15
CA SER A 140 -6.96 14.82 4.99
C SER A 140 -8.07 14.94 6.02
N PHE A 141 -8.71 13.82 6.35
CA PHE A 141 -9.87 13.77 7.25
C PHE A 141 -9.57 13.26 8.66
N ARG A 142 -8.28 13.03 8.97
CA ARG A 142 -7.77 12.61 10.28
C ARG A 142 -8.48 11.36 10.81
N ASN A 143 -8.52 10.30 10.00
CA ASN A 143 -8.97 9.00 10.49
C ASN A 143 -8.07 8.56 11.64
N THR A 144 -8.69 8.12 12.74
CA THR A 144 -7.97 7.67 13.93
C THR A 144 -7.57 6.19 13.77
N PRO A 145 -6.29 5.83 13.91
CA PRO A 145 -5.87 4.42 13.98
C PRO A 145 -6.63 3.69 15.10
N LEU A 146 -6.98 2.43 14.88
CA LEU A 146 -7.63 1.60 15.91
C LEU A 146 -6.74 1.49 17.16
N ALA A 147 -5.42 1.36 16.99
CA ALA A 147 -4.45 1.35 18.09
C ALA A 147 -4.45 2.62 18.96
N ALA A 148 -5.07 3.71 18.50
CA ALA A 148 -5.20 4.97 19.24
C ALA A 148 -6.63 5.24 19.75
N ILE A 149 -7.60 4.39 19.43
CA ILE A 149 -8.99 4.46 19.95
C ILE A 149 -9.10 3.67 21.26
N ASP A 150 -8.38 2.56 21.38
CA ASP A 150 -8.45 1.64 22.52
C ASP A 150 -7.64 2.11 23.76
N LYS A 151 -7.61 3.42 24.03
CA LYS A 151 -6.95 4.03 25.20
C LYS A 151 -7.88 4.90 26.02
#